data_AF-A0A351HUB9-F1
#
_entry.id   AF-A0A351HUB9-F1
#
_cell.length_a   1.000
_cell.length_b   1.000
_cell.length_c   1.000
_cell.angle_alpha   90.00
_cell.angle_beta   90.00
_cell.angle_gamma   90.00
#
_symmetry.space_group_name_H-M   'P 1'
#
loop_
_entity.id
_entity.type
_entity.pdbx_description
1 polymer ?
#
loop_
_entity_poly.entity_id
_entity_poly.type
_entity_poly.pdbx_seq_one_letter_code
_entity_poly.pdbx_strand_id
1 'polypeptide(L)' 'HVTGAVSNISFNLPARRIANQAFAVLAMSAGMDSFILDPLNKDMMGMLFATEAMMGEDEYCMEYIGAFRAGIFVK' A
#
# COMPACT_ATOMS: atom_id res chain seq x y z
N HIS A 1 -13.76 -10.70 -3.98
CA HIS A 1 -12.97 -9.55 -4.45
C HIS A 1 -13.71 -8.25 -4.16
N VAL A 2 -13.16 -7.47 -3.23
CA VAL A 2 -13.56 -6.13 -2.80
C VAL A 2 -12.51 -5.15 -3.34
N THR A 3 -12.97 -4.08 -4.00
CA THR A 3 -12.11 -3.06 -4.62
C THR A 3 -12.52 -1.68 -4.11
N GLY A 4 -11.55 -0.79 -3.88
CA GLY A 4 -11.83 0.59 -3.49
C GLY A 4 -10.79 1.61 -3.95
N ALA A 5 -11.19 2.88 -4.04
CA ALA A 5 -10.27 3.98 -4.32
C ALA A 5 -9.67 4.54 -3.03
N VAL A 6 -8.35 4.57 -2.94
CA VAL A 6 -7.63 4.99 -1.72
C VAL A 6 -7.79 6.50 -1.45
N SER A 7 -7.92 7.32 -2.49
CA SER A 7 -7.86 8.78 -2.36
C SER A 7 -9.12 9.43 -1.78
N ASN A 8 -10.27 8.75 -1.83
CA ASN A 8 -11.56 9.31 -1.41
C ASN A 8 -11.63 9.50 0.12
N ILE A 9 -10.96 8.64 0.90
CA ILE A 9 -11.03 8.68 2.37
C ILE A 9 -10.45 9.97 2.96
N SER A 10 -9.51 10.60 2.26
CA SER A 10 -8.80 11.80 2.72
C SER A 10 -9.35 13.10 2.12
N PHE A 11 -10.54 13.08 1.53
CA PHE A 11 -11.15 14.30 0.98
C PHE A 11 -11.29 15.38 2.07
N ASN A 12 -10.89 16.61 1.77
CA ASN A 12 -10.83 17.75 2.71
C ASN A 12 -9.94 17.57 3.95
N LEU A 13 -9.08 16.54 4.01
CA LEU A 13 -8.10 16.39 5.09
C LEU A 13 -6.73 16.95 4.69
N PRO A 14 -5.97 17.57 5.62
CA PRO A 14 -4.57 17.87 5.40
C PRO A 14 -3.73 16.58 5.37
N ALA A 15 -2.50 16.66 4.84
CA ALA A 15 -1.55 15.53 4.81
C ALA A 15 -2.11 14.22 4.20
N ARG A 16 -2.92 14.35 3.14
CA ARG A 16 -3.66 13.24 2.48
C ARG A 16 -2.82 12.01 2.17
N ARG A 17 -1.54 12.17 1.80
CA ARG A 17 -0.63 11.05 1.50
C ARG A 17 -0.54 10.06 2.67
N ILE A 18 -0.39 10.57 3.90
CA ILE A 18 -0.25 9.74 5.10
C ILE A 18 -1.59 9.06 5.43
N ALA A 19 -2.69 9.81 5.37
CA ALA A 19 -4.02 9.26 5.62
C ALA A 19 -4.37 8.13 4.62
N ASN A 20 -4.05 8.33 3.35
CA ASN A 20 -4.23 7.33 2.30
C ASN A 20 -3.42 6.06 2.56
N GLN A 21 -2.15 6.19 2.98
CA GLN A 21 -1.29 5.05 3.31
C GLN A 21 -1.83 4.26 4.50
N ALA A 22 -2.19 4.96 5.57
CA ALA A 22 -2.78 4.32 6.75
C ALA A 22 -4.08 3.60 6.39
N PHE A 23 -4.93 4.21 5.56
CA PHE A 23 -6.15 3.57 5.07
C PHE A 23 -5.86 2.31 4.25
N ALA A 24 -4.89 2.35 3.33
CA ALA A 24 -4.54 1.19 2.52
C ALA A 24 -4.12 -0.01 3.39
N VAL A 25 -3.24 0.21 4.37
CA VAL A 25 -2.80 -0.81 5.33
C VAL A 25 -3.99 -1.41 6.09
N LEU A 26 -4.85 -0.54 6.65
CA LEU A 26 -6.02 -0.98 7.42
C LEU A 26 -7.04 -1.73 6.55
N ALA A 27 -7.25 -1.29 5.31
CA ALA A 27 -8.16 -1.91 4.38
C ALA A 27 -7.65 -3.29 3.93
N MET A 28 -6.36 -3.46 3.66
CA MET A 28 -5.75 -4.77 3.39
C MET A 28 -5.95 -5.72 4.56
N SER A 29 -5.62 -5.27 5.78
CA SER A 29 -5.83 -6.06 7.00
C SER A 29 -7.31 -6.41 7.24
N ALA A 30 -8.26 -5.64 6.71
CA ALA A 30 -9.69 -5.90 6.76
C ALA A 30 -10.20 -6.80 5.61
N GLY A 31 -9.32 -7.28 4.73
CA GLY A 31 -9.65 -8.19 3.62
C GLY A 31 -9.95 -7.51 2.29
N MET A 32 -9.45 -6.29 2.05
CA MET A 32 -9.55 -5.65 0.73
C MET A 32 -8.60 -6.31 -0.27
N ASP A 33 -9.15 -6.76 -1.39
CA ASP A 33 -8.39 -7.49 -2.42
C ASP A 33 -7.64 -6.58 -3.41
N SER A 34 -8.09 -5.34 -3.63
CA SER A 34 -7.48 -4.44 -4.64
C SER A 34 -7.80 -2.97 -4.43
N PHE A 35 -6.93 -2.11 -4.97
CA PHE A 35 -7.06 -0.66 -4.87
C PHE A 35 -6.98 0.04 -6.22
N ILE A 36 -7.74 1.13 -6.35
CA ILE A 36 -7.52 2.19 -7.35
C ILE A 36 -6.65 3.27 -6.69
N LEU A 37 -5.41 3.40 -7.15
CA LEU A 37 -4.40 4.33 -6.64
C LEU A 37 -3.40 4.74 -7.73
N ASP A 38 -2.52 5.67 -7.40
CA ASP A 38 -1.40 6.06 -8.27
C ASP A 38 -0.19 5.12 -8.05
N PRO A 39 0.15 4.24 -9.02
CA PRO A 39 1.25 3.30 -8.88
C PRO A 39 2.63 3.97 -8.98
N LEU A 40 2.72 5.22 -9.42
CA LEU A 40 3.97 5.98 -9.43
C LEU A 40 4.30 6.56 -8.05
N ASN A 41 3.34 6.54 -7.12
CA ASN A 41 3.57 6.91 -5.73
C ASN A 41 4.35 5.80 -5.01
N LYS A 42 5.67 5.93 -5.03
CA LYS A 42 6.62 5.00 -4.44
C LYS A 42 6.39 4.74 -2.95
N ASP A 43 5.98 5.75 -2.18
CA ASP A 43 5.71 5.55 -0.76
C ASP A 43 4.46 4.70 -0.54
N MET A 44 3.41 4.90 -1.35
CA MET A 44 2.22 4.05 -1.31
C MET A 44 2.57 2.62 -1.71
N MET A 45 3.27 2.44 -2.83
CA MET A 45 3.67 1.10 -3.31
C MET A 45 4.54 0.37 -2.28
N GLY A 46 5.51 1.07 -1.68
CA GLY A 46 6.32 0.51 -0.60
C GLY A 46 5.49 0.07 0.60
N MET A 47 4.45 0.82 0.97
CA MET A 47 3.52 0.42 2.03
C MET A 47 2.72 -0.83 1.67
N LEU A 48 2.30 -1.02 0.41
CA LEU A 48 1.57 -2.22 -0.01
C LEU A 48 2.45 -3.47 0.10
N PHE A 49 3.64 -3.47 -0.51
CA PHE A 49 4.59 -4.59 -0.41
C PHE A 49 4.97 -4.90 1.04
N ALA A 50 5.18 -3.85 1.86
CA ALA A 50 5.46 -4.04 3.27
C ALA A 50 4.27 -4.68 4.00
N THR A 51 3.05 -4.28 3.68
CA THR A 51 1.83 -4.80 4.32
C THR A 51 1.59 -6.26 3.96
N GLU A 52 1.72 -6.64 2.68
CA GLU A 52 1.63 -8.04 2.23
C GLU A 52 2.62 -8.93 2.98
N ALA A 53 3.88 -8.49 3.09
CA ALA A 53 4.90 -9.20 3.85
C ALA A 53 4.56 -9.32 5.35
N MET A 54 4.05 -8.26 5.98
CA MET A 54 3.66 -8.29 7.40
C MET A 54 2.40 -9.13 7.66
N MET A 55 1.52 -9.27 6.67
CA MET A 55 0.33 -10.12 6.73
C MET A 55 0.64 -11.60 6.45
N GLY A 56 1.88 -11.92 6.04
CA GLY A 56 2.29 -13.28 5.68
C GLY A 56 1.78 -13.74 4.31
N GLU A 57 1.40 -12.79 3.44
CA GLU A 57 0.90 -13.04 2.09
C GLU A 57 2.03 -13.05 1.04
N ASP A 58 3.25 -12.63 1.42
CA ASP A 58 4.46 -12.69 0.60
C ASP A 58 5.40 -13.80 1.09
N GLU A 59 5.45 -14.91 0.34
CA GLU A 59 6.23 -16.09 0.71
C GLU A 59 7.73 -15.76 0.77
N TYR A 60 8.34 -15.93 1.95
CA TYR A 60 9.73 -15.54 2.25
C TYR A 60 10.04 -14.04 2.02
N CYS A 61 9.02 -13.18 1.99
CA CYS A 61 9.17 -11.75 1.71
C CYS A 61 9.84 -11.46 0.36
N MET A 62 9.66 -12.33 -0.64
CA MET A 62 10.36 -12.27 -1.92
C MET A 62 9.97 -11.03 -2.73
N GLU A 63 8.68 -10.68 -2.74
CA GLU A 63 8.18 -9.49 -3.44
C GLU A 63 8.67 -8.22 -2.75
N TYR A 64 8.64 -8.16 -1.42
CA TYR A 64 9.19 -7.05 -0.65
C TYR A 64 10.68 -6.82 -0.93
N ILE A 65 11.49 -7.88 -0.91
CA ILE A 65 12.93 -7.81 -1.23
C ILE A 65 13.14 -7.42 -2.69
N GLY A 66 12.33 -7.95 -3.61
CA GLY A 66 12.34 -7.61 -5.03
C GLY A 66 12.07 -6.12 -5.26
N ALA A 67 11.02 -5.59 -4.64
CA ALA A 67 10.65 -4.17 -4.68
C ALA A 67 11.77 -3.26 -4.13
N PHE A 68 12.47 -3.69 -3.08
CA PHE A 68 13.66 -2.98 -2.57
C PHE A 68 14.79 -2.92 -3.60
N ARG A 69 15.13 -4.06 -4.22
CA ARG A 69 16.15 -4.12 -5.28
C ARG A 69 15.77 -3.29 -6.51
N ALA A 70 14.48 -3.22 -6.83
CA ALA A 70 13.94 -2.42 -7.92
C ALA A 70 13.91 -0.89 -7.63
N GLY A 71 14.27 -0.46 -6.42
CA GLY A 71 14.28 0.96 -6.05
C GLY A 71 12.88 1.58 -5.89
N ILE A 72 11.90 0.77 -5.52
CA ILE A 72 10.55 1.25 -5.18
C ILE A 72 10.58 2.05 -3.89
N PHE A 73 11.30 1.58 -2.87
CA PHE A 73 11.40 2.28 -1.59
C PHE A 73 12.26 3.54 -1.74
N VAL A 74 11.68 4.69 -1.39
CA VAL A 74 12.40 5.97 -1.35
C VAL A 74 13.28 5.97 -0.10
N LYS A 75 14.54 6.41 -0.25
CA LYS A 75 15.45 6.64 0.88
C LYS A 75 15.12 7.94 1.59
#